data_AF-A0AAP0B297-F1
#
_entry.id   AF-A0AAP0B297-F1
#
_cell.length_a   1.000
_cell.length_b   1.000
_cell.length_c   1.000
_cell.angle_alpha   90.00
_cell.angle_beta   90.00
_cell.angle_gamma   90.00
#
_symmetry.space_group_name_H-M   'P 1'
#
loop_
_entity.id
_entity.type
_entity.pdbx_description
1 polymer ?
#
loop_
_entity_poly.entity_id
_entity_poly.type
_entity_poly.pdbx_seq_one_letter_code
_entity_poly.pdbx_strand_id
1 'polypeptide(L)'
;MSNVFSPGELIGLLRAERAGRILNEAICYRAILLGITKSSLNTQSFISEASFQETARVLAKAALRGRIDWLKGLKENVILGGIIPAGTGFKKLVHRLKQDKNIHLKIKKKNIFELEMRDILLHHKELFCSCGPKNFHETSNQSFT
;
A
#
# COMPACT_ATOMS: atom_id res chain seq x y z
N MET A 1 -15.60 18.46 -0.69
CA MET A 1 -14.60 17.52 -1.24
C MET A 1 -14.98 16.13 -0.77
N SER A 2 -15.15 15.16 -1.67
CA SER A 2 -15.47 13.79 -1.28
C SER A 2 -14.20 13.10 -0.77
N ASN A 3 -14.17 12.72 0.50
CA ASN A 3 -13.05 11.99 1.08
C ASN A 3 -12.87 10.66 0.32
N VAL A 4 -11.63 10.35 -0.08
CA VAL A 4 -11.30 9.12 -0.81
C VAL A 4 -11.49 7.85 0.04
N PHE A 5 -11.52 8.01 1.36
CA PHE A 5 -11.67 6.92 2.32
C PHE A 5 -12.84 7.16 3.27
N SER A 6 -13.48 6.06 3.67
CA SER A 6 -14.51 6.10 4.71
C SER A 6 -13.87 6.14 6.11
N PRO A 7 -14.49 6.81 7.11
CA PRO A 7 -14.01 6.76 8.49
C PRO A 7 -13.93 5.31 8.99
N GLY A 8 -12.78 4.91 9.52
CA GLY A 8 -12.54 3.55 10.00
C GLY A 8 -12.23 2.50 8.92
N GLU A 9 -12.09 2.90 7.64
CA GLU A 9 -11.64 1.98 6.59
C GLU A 9 -10.21 1.48 6.89
N LEU A 10 -10.06 0.16 6.92
CA LEU A 10 -8.75 -0.46 7.05
C LEU A 10 -8.00 -0.39 5.72
N ILE A 11 -6.87 0.28 5.72
CA ILE A 11 -6.09 0.52 4.51
C ILE A 11 -4.62 0.15 4.69
N GLY A 12 -4.01 -0.35 3.60
CA GLY A 12 -2.57 -0.54 3.56
C GLY A 12 -1.84 0.80 3.50
N LEU A 13 -0.76 0.94 4.28
CA LEU A 13 0.02 2.16 4.40
C LEU A 13 0.46 2.73 3.03
N LEU A 14 0.95 1.87 2.14
CA LEU A 14 1.36 2.29 0.78
C LEU A 14 0.20 2.87 -0.05
N ARG A 15 -1.05 2.43 0.17
CA ARG A 15 -2.22 2.98 -0.52
C ARG A 15 -2.60 4.35 0.05
N ALA A 16 -2.51 4.52 1.37
CA ALA A 16 -2.74 5.79 2.03
C ALA A 16 -1.69 6.84 1.61
N GLU A 17 -0.40 6.49 1.61
CA GLU A 17 0.68 7.39 1.20
C GLU A 17 0.56 7.82 -0.27
N ARG A 18 0.23 6.88 -1.16
CA ARG A 18 0.01 7.21 -2.58
C ARG A 18 -1.19 8.13 -2.76
N ALA A 19 -2.29 7.88 -2.04
CA ALA A 19 -3.47 8.74 -2.10
C ALA A 19 -3.17 10.16 -1.59
N GLY A 20 -2.45 10.30 -0.47
CA GLY A 20 -2.07 11.60 0.07
C GLY A 20 -1.22 12.41 -0.91
N ARG A 21 -0.28 11.77 -1.62
CA ARG A 21 0.52 12.42 -2.67
C ARG A 21 -0.32 12.86 -3.87
N ILE A 22 -1.31 12.07 -4.28
CA ILE A 22 -2.17 12.40 -5.42
C ILE A 22 -3.10 13.57 -5.08
N LEU A 23 -3.60 13.61 -3.84
CA LEU A 23 -4.52 14.64 -3.37
C LEU A 23 -3.82 15.92 -2.90
N ASN A 24 -2.49 15.89 -2.74
CA ASN A 24 -1.71 16.93 -2.06
C ASN A 24 -2.28 17.28 -0.67
N GLU A 25 -2.87 16.28 0.01
CA GLU A 25 -3.54 16.43 1.30
C GLU A 25 -2.96 15.43 2.30
N ALA A 26 -2.75 15.90 3.53
CA ALA A 26 -2.32 15.04 4.62
C ALA A 26 -3.48 14.17 5.09
N ILE A 27 -3.39 12.85 4.83
CA ILE A 27 -4.40 11.88 5.28
C ILE A 27 -4.05 11.45 6.70
N CYS A 28 -4.91 11.74 7.66
CA CYS A 28 -4.75 11.25 9.03
C CYS A 28 -5.12 9.77 9.12
N TYR A 29 -4.24 8.95 9.68
CA TYR A 29 -4.48 7.53 9.93
C TYR A 29 -3.88 7.10 11.27
N ARG A 30 -4.37 5.98 11.79
CA ARG A 30 -3.87 5.33 13.01
C ARG A 30 -3.47 3.90 12.66
N ALA A 31 -2.29 3.48 13.12
CA ALA A 31 -1.89 2.08 12.99
C ALA A 31 -2.79 1.19 13.84
N ILE A 32 -3.29 0.09 13.25
CA ILE A 32 -4.12 -0.91 13.93
C ILE A 32 -3.40 -2.24 13.84
N LEU A 33 -3.28 -2.95 14.97
CA LEU A 33 -2.72 -4.28 15.02
C LEU A 33 -3.82 -5.32 14.76
N LEU A 34 -3.56 -6.24 13.84
CA LEU A 34 -4.45 -7.35 13.50
C LEU A 34 -3.73 -8.68 13.74
N GLY A 35 -4.47 -9.69 14.21
CA GLY A 35 -3.96 -11.04 14.31
C GLY A 35 -3.66 -11.65 12.94
N ILE A 36 -2.80 -12.67 12.90
CA ILE A 36 -2.35 -13.32 11.65
C ILE A 36 -3.52 -13.85 10.80
N THR A 37 -4.54 -14.42 11.45
CA THR A 37 -5.75 -14.96 10.79
C THR A 37 -6.57 -13.83 10.18
N LYS A 38 -6.79 -12.74 10.92
CA LYS A 38 -7.59 -11.60 10.46
C LYS A 38 -6.89 -10.84 9.32
N SER A 39 -5.58 -10.70 9.41
CA SER A 39 -4.76 -10.09 8.35
C SER A 39 -4.78 -10.92 7.07
N SER A 40 -4.63 -12.24 7.19
CA SER A 40 -4.68 -13.18 6.05
C SER A 40 -6.04 -13.20 5.35
N LEU A 41 -7.13 -13.04 6.11
CA LEU A 41 -8.48 -12.94 5.58
C LEU A 41 -8.85 -11.54 5.02
N ASN A 42 -7.97 -10.54 5.17
CA ASN A 42 -8.20 -9.17 4.67
C ASN A 42 -7.28 -8.82 3.48
N THR A 43 -6.85 -9.81 2.72
CA THR A 43 -6.02 -9.60 1.54
C THR A 43 -6.84 -9.07 0.35
N GLN A 44 -6.17 -8.46 -0.63
CA GLN A 44 -6.84 -7.94 -1.83
C GLN A 44 -7.28 -9.05 -2.80
N SER A 45 -6.52 -10.15 -2.82
CA SER A 45 -6.82 -11.32 -3.64
C SER A 45 -7.81 -12.23 -2.93
N PHE A 46 -8.95 -12.48 -3.57
CA PHE A 46 -9.92 -13.42 -3.02
C PHE A 46 -9.46 -14.88 -3.18
N ILE A 47 -8.62 -15.19 -4.19
CA ILE A 47 -8.05 -16.54 -4.38
C ILE A 47 -7.10 -16.86 -3.22
N SER A 48 -6.26 -15.90 -2.84
CA SER A 48 -5.37 -16.02 -1.69
C SER A 48 -6.14 -16.10 -0.36
N GLU A 49 -7.18 -15.27 -0.19
CA GLU A 49 -8.10 -15.29 0.96
C GLU A 49 -8.79 -16.67 1.09
N ALA A 50 -9.42 -17.16 0.02
CA ALA A 50 -10.24 -18.38 0.01
C ALA A 50 -9.44 -19.67 0.24
N SER A 51 -8.16 -19.67 -0.15
CA SER A 51 -7.24 -20.78 0.06
C SER A 51 -6.58 -20.76 1.44
N PHE A 52 -6.83 -19.74 2.27
CA PHE A 52 -6.39 -19.75 3.66
C PHE A 52 -7.42 -20.53 4.49
N GLN A 53 -8.64 -19.99 4.64
CA GLN A 53 -9.75 -20.59 5.38
C GLN A 53 -11.10 -20.01 4.88
N GLU A 54 -12.22 -20.52 5.40
CA GLU A 54 -13.58 -19.97 5.19
C GLU A 54 -14.00 -19.84 3.71
N THR A 55 -13.53 -20.75 2.86
CA THR A 55 -13.60 -20.70 1.39
C THR A 55 -14.98 -20.31 0.85
N ALA A 56 -16.07 -20.94 1.34
CA ALA A 56 -17.42 -20.65 0.87
C ALA A 56 -17.84 -19.19 1.13
N ARG A 57 -17.55 -18.67 2.32
CA ARG A 57 -17.85 -17.27 2.69
C ARG A 57 -17.07 -16.30 1.82
N VAL A 58 -15.80 -16.59 1.56
CA VAL A 58 -14.92 -15.74 0.75
C VAL A 58 -15.38 -15.67 -0.70
N LEU A 59 -15.66 -16.84 -1.31
CA LEU A 59 -16.11 -16.91 -2.70
C LEU A 59 -17.48 -16.26 -2.90
N ALA A 60 -18.43 -16.48 -1.98
CA ALA A 60 -19.73 -15.81 -2.02
C ALA A 60 -19.59 -14.27 -1.96
N LYS A 61 -18.77 -13.77 -1.03
CA LYS A 61 -18.49 -12.33 -0.90
C LYS A 61 -17.82 -11.76 -2.15
N ALA A 62 -16.93 -12.51 -2.80
CA ALA A 62 -16.27 -12.10 -4.03
C ALA A 62 -17.24 -12.06 -5.21
N ALA A 63 -18.09 -13.08 -5.36
CA ALA A 63 -19.11 -13.16 -6.40
C ALA A 63 -20.15 -12.04 -6.28
N LEU A 64 -20.67 -11.79 -5.08
CA LEU A 64 -21.63 -10.71 -4.82
C LEU A 64 -21.06 -9.31 -5.14
N ARG A 65 -19.75 -9.13 -4.91
CA ARG A 65 -19.05 -7.86 -5.19
C ARG A 65 -18.48 -7.78 -6.61
N GLY A 66 -18.57 -8.84 -7.41
CA GLY A 66 -17.92 -8.91 -8.73
C GLY A 66 -16.41 -8.70 -8.67
N ARG A 67 -15.72 -9.22 -7.64
CA ARG A 67 -14.27 -9.01 -7.48
C ARG A 67 -13.48 -9.71 -8.58
N ILE A 68 -12.49 -9.00 -9.13
CA ILE A 68 -11.54 -9.54 -10.10
C ILE A 68 -10.17 -9.66 -9.43
N ASP A 69 -9.55 -10.84 -9.54
CA ASP A 69 -8.19 -11.08 -9.06
C ASP A 69 -7.18 -10.84 -10.18
N TRP A 70 -6.17 -10.01 -9.91
CA TRP A 70 -5.16 -9.64 -10.89
C TRP A 70 -3.90 -10.52 -10.81
N LEU A 71 -3.89 -11.56 -9.97
CA LEU A 71 -2.80 -12.53 -9.86
C LEU A 71 -1.44 -11.87 -9.59
N LYS A 72 -1.43 -10.85 -8.73
CA LYS A 72 -0.22 -10.09 -8.38
C LYS A 72 0.56 -10.76 -7.25
N GLY A 73 -0.07 -11.67 -6.53
CA GLY A 73 0.49 -12.35 -5.37
C GLY A 73 1.25 -13.62 -5.72
N LEU A 74 1.92 -14.15 -4.71
CA LEU A 74 2.65 -15.42 -4.81
C LEU A 74 1.66 -16.60 -4.87
N LYS A 75 0.71 -16.63 -3.93
CA LYS A 75 -0.19 -17.77 -3.71
C LYS A 75 -1.15 -17.99 -4.87
N GLU A 76 -1.74 -16.92 -5.42
CA GLU A 76 -2.61 -17.03 -6.60
C GLU A 76 -1.89 -17.70 -7.79
N ASN A 77 -0.66 -17.26 -8.08
CA ASN A 77 0.12 -17.80 -9.20
C ASN A 77 0.51 -19.26 -8.98
N VAL A 78 0.84 -19.66 -7.75
CA VAL A 78 1.10 -21.08 -7.43
C VAL A 78 -0.13 -21.94 -7.68
N ILE A 79 -1.31 -21.50 -7.20
CA ILE A 79 -2.56 -22.27 -7.33
C ILE A 79 -2.95 -22.48 -8.80
N LEU A 80 -2.74 -21.46 -9.63
CA LEU A 80 -3.06 -21.53 -11.07
C LEU A 80 -1.95 -22.18 -11.92
N GLY A 81 -0.81 -22.55 -11.32
CA GLY A 81 0.33 -23.11 -12.06
C GLY A 81 1.13 -22.09 -12.89
N GLY A 82 1.02 -20.80 -12.56
CA GLY A 82 1.77 -19.71 -13.18
C GLY A 82 3.15 -19.47 -12.55
N ILE A 83 3.98 -18.67 -13.23
CA ILE A 83 5.28 -18.23 -12.70
C ILE A 83 5.03 -17.26 -11.54
N ILE A 84 5.57 -17.56 -10.36
CA ILE A 84 5.46 -16.68 -9.20
C ILE A 84 6.25 -15.38 -9.38
N PRO A 85 5.77 -14.25 -8.83
CA PRO A 85 6.52 -12.99 -8.78
C PRO A 85 7.57 -13.06 -7.66
N ALA A 86 8.50 -14.01 -7.75
CA ALA A 86 9.66 -14.19 -6.87
C ALA A 86 10.79 -14.87 -7.65
N GLY A 87 12.04 -14.66 -7.23
CA GLY A 87 13.21 -15.30 -7.82
C GLY A 87 13.29 -15.12 -9.35
N THR A 88 13.29 -16.23 -10.09
CA THR A 88 13.39 -16.23 -11.56
C THR A 88 12.18 -15.59 -12.26
N GLY A 89 11.04 -15.46 -11.59
CA GLY A 89 9.86 -14.78 -12.13
C GLY A 89 9.93 -13.25 -12.10
N PHE A 90 10.88 -12.66 -11.38
CA PHE A 90 11.06 -11.20 -11.29
C PHE A 90 11.81 -10.57 -12.49
N LYS A 91 12.17 -11.36 -13.51
CA LYS A 91 13.05 -10.95 -14.62
C LYS A 91 12.57 -9.73 -15.42
N LYS A 92 11.26 -9.41 -15.39
CA LYS A 92 10.66 -8.32 -16.16
C LYS A 92 11.03 -6.91 -15.66
N LEU A 93 11.44 -6.75 -14.39
CA LEU A 93 11.85 -5.44 -13.85
C LEU A 93 13.34 -5.15 -14.05
N VAL A 94 14.20 -6.18 -13.92
CA VAL A 94 15.66 -6.02 -14.04
C VAL A 94 16.08 -5.64 -15.46
N HIS A 95 15.37 -6.15 -16.48
CA HIS A 95 15.69 -5.83 -17.87
C HIS A 95 15.22 -4.43 -18.32
N ARG A 96 14.08 -3.93 -17.83
CA ARG A 96 13.60 -2.59 -18.19
C ARG A 96 14.38 -1.47 -17.51
N LEU A 97 14.77 -1.65 -16.24
CA LEU A 97 15.62 -0.69 -15.55
C LEU A 97 17.01 -0.53 -16.22
N LYS A 98 17.52 -1.55 -16.92
CA LYS A 98 18.76 -1.40 -17.70
C LYS A 98 18.58 -0.52 -18.94
N GLN A 99 17.41 -0.52 -19.56
CA GLN A 99 17.12 0.30 -20.74
C GLN A 99 16.83 1.76 -20.33
N ASP A 100 16.05 1.98 -19.27
CA ASP A 100 15.69 3.33 -18.80
C ASP A 100 16.86 4.04 -18.11
N LYS A 101 17.76 3.31 -17.43
CA LYS A 101 18.97 3.89 -16.84
C LYS A 101 19.90 4.49 -17.89
N ASN A 102 20.05 3.89 -19.07
CA ASN A 102 20.93 4.45 -20.10
C ASN A 102 20.40 5.77 -20.67
N ILE A 103 19.07 5.91 -20.82
CA ILE A 103 18.45 7.14 -21.31
C ILE A 103 18.44 8.20 -20.20
N HIS A 104 18.04 7.83 -18.98
CA HIS A 104 17.99 8.76 -17.86
C HIS A 104 19.39 9.21 -17.41
N LEU A 105 20.41 8.34 -17.32
CA LEU A 105 21.78 8.73 -16.98
C LEU A 105 22.37 9.72 -18.00
N LYS A 106 22.00 9.60 -19.28
CA LYS A 106 22.45 10.50 -20.35
C LYS A 106 21.82 11.89 -20.24
N ILE A 107 20.54 11.96 -19.87
CA ILE A 107 19.82 13.22 -19.60
C ILE A 107 20.30 13.83 -18.27
N LYS A 108 20.45 13.01 -17.22
CA LYS A 108 20.89 13.44 -15.90
C LYS A 108 22.32 14.00 -15.94
N LYS A 109 23.27 13.37 -16.64
CA LYS A 109 24.63 13.93 -16.81
C LYS A 109 24.64 15.31 -17.47
N LYS A 110 23.70 15.57 -18.40
CA LYS A 110 23.60 16.85 -19.10
C LYS A 110 23.04 17.97 -18.20
N ASN A 111 22.13 17.64 -17.29
CA ASN A 111 21.47 18.61 -16.40
C ASN A 111 22.13 18.71 -15.01
N ILE A 112 22.86 17.69 -14.57
CA ILE A 112 23.57 17.65 -13.28
C ILE A 112 24.70 18.69 -13.25
N PHE A 113 25.43 18.88 -14.35
CA PHE A 113 26.48 19.89 -14.44
C PHE A 113 25.98 21.34 -14.30
N GLU A 114 24.68 21.59 -14.52
CA GLU A 114 24.08 22.93 -14.44
C GLU A 114 23.39 23.21 -13.08
N LEU A 115 22.96 22.17 -12.36
CA LEU A 115 22.11 22.29 -11.16
C LEU A 115 22.82 21.97 -9.83
N GLU A 116 23.92 21.20 -9.84
CA GLU A 116 24.64 20.76 -8.61
C GLU A 116 25.15 21.91 -7.72
N MET A 117 25.21 23.15 -8.21
CA MET A 117 25.58 24.31 -7.39
C MET A 117 24.45 24.87 -6.51
N ARG A 118 23.18 24.43 -6.66
CA ARG A 118 22.04 25.13 -6.00
C ARG A 118 21.35 24.39 -4.84
N ASP A 119 21.34 23.06 -4.78
CA ASP A 119 20.34 22.33 -3.97
C ASP A 119 20.85 21.53 -2.75
N ILE A 120 22.13 21.65 -2.36
CA ILE A 120 22.69 20.89 -1.22
C ILE A 120 22.11 21.33 0.15
N LEU A 121 21.34 22.43 0.22
CA LEU A 121 21.05 23.09 1.49
C LEU A 121 19.69 22.85 2.15
N LEU A 122 18.73 22.12 1.56
CA LEU A 122 17.39 22.09 2.16
C LEU A 122 16.75 20.70 2.20
N HIS A 123 16.20 20.39 3.38
CA HIS A 123 15.20 19.36 3.68
C HIS A 123 15.69 18.02 4.25
N HIS A 124 16.39 18.07 5.38
CA HIS A 124 16.46 16.91 6.29
C HIS A 124 15.86 17.16 7.67
N LYS A 125 14.96 18.15 7.80
CA LYS A 125 14.26 18.47 9.05
C LYS A 125 12.75 18.37 8.83
N GLU A 126 12.11 17.51 9.63
CA GLU A 126 10.67 17.43 9.90
C GLU A 126 9.76 16.66 8.92
N LEU A 127 9.74 15.33 9.04
CA LEU A 127 8.57 14.50 8.68
C LEU A 127 8.16 13.55 9.81
N PHE A 128 8.20 14.01 11.06
CA PHE A 128 7.38 13.44 12.12
C PHE A 128 6.11 14.27 12.21
N CYS A 129 5.04 13.85 11.52
CA CYS A 129 3.71 14.39 11.77
C CYS A 129 3.21 13.86 13.11
N SER A 130 3.59 14.51 14.21
CA SER A 130 2.91 14.41 15.49
C SER A 130 1.56 15.14 15.37
N CYS A 131 0.55 14.45 14.84
CA CYS A 131 -0.84 14.91 15.01
C CYS A 131 -1.26 14.62 16.46
N GLY A 132 -0.77 15.42 17.40
CA GLY A 132 -1.37 15.53 18.73
C GLY A 132 -2.46 16.60 18.70
N PRO A 133 -3.55 16.39 19.45
CA PRO A 133 -4.03 17.49 20.27
C PRO A 133 -4.37 17.06 21.70
N LYS A 134 -3.84 17.86 22.63
CA LYS A 134 -4.41 18.36 23.88
C LYS A 134 -5.72 17.69 24.35
N ASN A 135 -5.64 17.09 25.54
CA ASN A 135 -6.69 16.89 26.56
C ASN A 135 -8.12 16.63 26.06
N PHE A 136 -8.56 15.38 26.18
CA PHE A 136 -9.94 15.09 26.55
C PHE A 136 -9.91 14.12 27.74
N HIS A 137 -9.99 14.68 28.94
CA HIS A 137 -10.72 14.01 30.01
C HIS A 137 -12.19 13.97 29.57
N GLU A 138 -12.79 12.78 29.50
CA GLU A 138 -13.98 12.45 30.28
C GLU A 138 -14.52 11.04 29.97
N THR A 139 -14.84 10.37 31.08
CA THR A 139 -15.83 9.30 31.31
C THR A 139 -15.73 7.99 30.52
N SER A 140 -14.96 7.09 31.11
CA SER A 140 -15.41 5.72 31.33
C SER A 140 -16.83 5.71 31.92
N ASN A 141 -17.84 5.38 31.12
CA ASN A 141 -19.08 4.76 31.58
C ASN A 141 -19.89 4.29 30.37
N GLN A 142 -19.77 3.01 30.05
CA GLN A 142 -20.93 2.21 29.67
C GLN A 142 -20.61 0.74 29.93
N SER A 143 -20.99 0.35 31.13
CA SER A 143 -21.19 -1.03 31.57
C SER A 143 -22.13 -1.76 30.62
N PHE A 144 -21.70 -2.93 30.16
CA PHE A 144 -22.57 -3.92 29.55
C PHE A 144 -23.50 -4.50 30.61
N THR A 145 -24.80 -4.23 30.49
CA THR A 145 -25.91 -5.12 30.89
C THR A 145 -27.12 -4.76 30.06
#